data_AF-A0A2E3JCT8-F1
#
_entry.id   AF-A0A2E3JCT8-F1
#
_cell.length_a   1.000
_cell.length_b   1.000
_cell.length_c   1.000
_cell.angle_alpha   90.00
_cell.angle_beta   90.00
_cell.angle_gamma   90.00
#
_symmetry.space_group_name_H-M   'P 1'
#
loop_
_entity.id
_entity.type
_entity.pdbx_description
1 polymer ?
#
loop_
_entity_poly.entity_id
_entity_poly.type
_entity_poly.pdbx_seq_one_letter_code
_entity_poly.pdbx_strand_id
1 'polypeptide(L)'
;MSEDLGEQPSSVSPGRPGSAIYPNNPLGEQYEGIATGRDVEWEPLVDFRRMDVSENTIHGAIAWSHGTEIIHSFGGNVLVYGRSMMKPLMMKVFKDALTEEGLSSEQLAISCSSHNGDTEHVAAAQSLLTESEWGLMQCPLDVPLIQFGRQVRRPRRWFHTCSGEHAAMLKALRRMGINRAGYTLPSSPWFPMFLDVLRDMMGNPDWEPQRV
;
A
#
# COMPACT_ATOMS: atom_id res chain seq x y z
N MET A 1 22.77 33.44 -1.05
CA MET A 1 23.69 32.79 -2.01
C MET A 1 22.85 31.78 -2.75
N SER A 2 22.63 32.01 -4.04
CA SER A 2 21.95 31.07 -4.93
C SER A 2 22.80 29.81 -5.02
N GLU A 3 22.32 28.69 -4.49
CA GLU A 3 22.92 27.41 -4.79
C GLU A 3 22.71 27.15 -6.28
N ASP A 4 23.83 27.13 -7.00
CA ASP A 4 23.90 26.69 -8.38
C ASP A 4 23.54 25.19 -8.37
N LEU A 5 22.28 24.88 -8.72
CA LEU A 5 21.76 23.52 -8.94
C LEU A 5 22.34 22.95 -10.24
N GLY A 6 23.67 22.99 -10.36
CA GLY A 6 24.41 22.41 -11.45
C GLY A 6 24.08 20.93 -11.56
N GLU A 7 23.52 20.56 -12.71
CA GLU A 7 23.24 19.20 -13.23
C GLU A 7 23.57 18.06 -12.26
N GLN A 8 22.66 17.78 -11.33
CA GLN A 8 22.71 16.54 -10.57
C GLN A 8 22.40 15.37 -11.53
N PRO A 9 23.22 14.30 -11.52
CA PRO A 9 23.17 13.27 -12.54
C PRO A 9 21.97 12.34 -12.38
N SER A 10 20.80 12.73 -12.89
CA SER A 10 19.66 11.83 -13.02
C SER A 10 19.76 11.00 -14.31
N SER A 11 19.48 9.70 -14.24
CA SER A 11 19.45 8.80 -15.40
C SER A 11 18.19 9.02 -16.28
N VAL A 12 17.22 9.78 -15.77
CA VAL A 12 15.93 10.07 -16.41
C VAL A 12 15.79 11.51 -16.88
N SER A 13 16.81 12.36 -16.70
CA SER A 13 16.81 13.73 -17.24
C SER A 13 16.57 13.76 -18.76
N PRO A 14 15.84 14.78 -19.27
CA PRO A 14 15.63 14.94 -20.70
C PRO A 14 16.94 14.88 -21.50
N GLY A 15 16.95 14.09 -22.58
CA GLY A 15 18.12 13.93 -23.45
C GLY A 15 19.09 12.79 -23.07
N ARG A 16 18.88 12.11 -21.93
CA ARG A 16 19.67 10.92 -21.55
C ARG A 16 19.03 9.62 -22.07
N PRO A 17 19.80 8.56 -22.36
CA PRO A 17 19.30 7.32 -22.98
C PRO A 17 18.13 6.66 -22.21
N GLY A 18 18.11 6.77 -20.88
CA GLY A 18 17.03 6.24 -20.03
C GLY A 18 15.69 6.96 -20.17
N SER A 19 15.68 8.21 -20.66
CA SER A 19 14.48 9.06 -20.75
C SER A 19 13.41 8.55 -21.73
N ALA A 20 13.78 7.69 -22.68
CA ALA A 20 12.89 7.14 -23.72
C ALA A 20 12.10 5.90 -23.27
N ILE A 21 12.49 5.26 -22.16
CA ILE A 21 11.88 4.01 -21.66
C ILE A 21 10.67 4.30 -20.76
N TYR A 22 10.59 5.47 -20.17
CA TYR A 22 9.52 5.85 -19.25
C TYR A 22 8.30 6.40 -20.00
N PRO A 23 7.06 6.20 -19.50
CA PRO A 23 5.86 6.79 -20.11
C PRO A 23 5.99 8.30 -20.27
N ASN A 24 5.52 8.84 -21.40
CA ASN A 24 5.53 10.28 -21.71
C ASN A 24 4.32 11.03 -21.12
N ASN A 25 3.58 10.41 -20.20
CA ASN A 25 2.44 11.05 -19.54
C ASN A 25 2.30 10.55 -18.10
N PRO A 26 3.13 11.05 -17.17
CA PRO A 26 2.87 10.95 -15.75
C PRO A 26 1.69 11.85 -15.36
N LEU A 27 0.86 11.41 -14.40
CA LEU A 27 -0.23 12.22 -13.83
C LEU A 27 0.23 13.65 -13.45
N GLY A 28 1.49 13.83 -13.03
CA GLY A 28 2.06 15.13 -12.69
C GLY A 28 2.18 16.15 -13.84
N GLU A 29 2.21 15.71 -15.10
CA GLU A 29 2.19 16.63 -16.25
C GLU A 29 0.77 17.20 -16.51
N GLN A 30 -0.27 16.52 -16.01
CA GLN A 30 -1.67 16.94 -16.17
C GLN A 30 -2.24 17.67 -14.94
N TYR A 31 -1.63 17.51 -13.77
CA TYR A 31 -2.12 18.06 -12.51
C TYR A 31 -1.00 18.77 -11.74
N GLU A 32 -1.16 20.08 -11.55
CA GLU A 32 -0.21 20.91 -10.81
C GLU A 32 -0.04 20.40 -9.36
N GLY A 33 1.22 20.28 -8.91
CA GLY A 33 1.57 19.81 -7.56
C GLY A 33 1.73 18.29 -7.40
N ILE A 34 1.51 17.50 -8.46
CA ILE A 34 1.83 16.06 -8.47
C ILE A 34 3.23 15.87 -9.07
N ALA A 35 4.18 15.34 -8.29
CA ALA A 35 5.52 15.04 -8.81
C ALA A 35 5.44 13.91 -9.87
N THR A 36 6.14 14.08 -10.99
CA THR A 36 6.26 13.00 -11.97
C THR A 36 7.37 12.03 -11.57
N GLY A 37 7.28 10.77 -11.99
CA GLY A 37 8.38 9.81 -11.82
C GLY A 37 9.69 10.21 -12.54
N ARG A 38 9.68 11.30 -13.33
CA ARG A 38 10.85 11.89 -14.00
C ARG A 38 11.48 13.04 -13.19
N ASP A 39 10.72 13.68 -12.30
CA ASP A 39 11.17 14.83 -11.49
C ASP A 39 11.87 14.41 -10.19
N VAL A 40 12.07 13.11 -10.00
CA VAL A 40 12.46 12.53 -8.73
C VAL A 40 13.67 11.61 -8.92
N GLU A 41 14.63 11.79 -8.02
CA GLU A 41 15.94 11.14 -8.10
C GLU A 41 15.84 9.70 -7.59
N TRP A 42 15.46 8.79 -8.49
CA TRP A 42 15.58 7.37 -8.23
C TRP A 42 17.06 6.98 -8.22
N GLU A 43 17.54 6.46 -7.11
CA GLU A 43 18.93 6.04 -6.97
C GLU A 43 19.06 4.52 -7.10
N PRO A 44 20.19 3.99 -7.63
CA PRO A 44 20.42 2.56 -7.70
C PRO A 44 20.61 1.97 -6.29
N LEU A 45 19.64 1.18 -5.83
CA LEU A 45 19.67 0.55 -4.50
C LEU A 45 20.34 -0.82 -4.51
N VAL A 46 20.10 -1.59 -5.58
CA VAL A 46 20.60 -2.96 -5.72
C VAL A 46 21.10 -3.17 -7.13
N ASP A 47 22.33 -3.66 -7.27
CA ASP A 47 22.92 -4.03 -8.55
C ASP A 47 23.27 -5.52 -8.55
N PHE A 48 22.46 -6.33 -9.25
CA PHE A 48 22.74 -7.74 -9.45
C PHE A 48 23.77 -7.91 -10.56
N ARG A 49 24.92 -8.49 -10.23
CA ARG A 49 26.04 -8.66 -11.15
C ARG A 49 26.33 -10.13 -11.41
N ARG A 50 26.66 -10.46 -12.66
CA ARG A 50 27.23 -11.75 -13.06
C ARG A 50 28.61 -11.51 -13.64
N MET A 51 29.62 -12.16 -13.05
CA MET A 51 31.03 -11.97 -13.43
C MET A 51 31.42 -10.48 -13.48
N ASP A 52 31.04 -9.73 -12.45
CA ASP A 52 31.25 -8.28 -12.31
C ASP A 52 30.59 -7.39 -13.38
N VAL A 53 29.72 -7.93 -14.22
CA VAL A 53 28.88 -7.18 -15.16
C VAL A 53 27.47 -7.05 -14.58
N SER A 54 26.95 -5.83 -14.52
CA SER A 54 25.56 -5.55 -14.09
C SER A 54 24.56 -6.21 -15.03
N GLU A 55 23.70 -7.08 -14.49
CA GLU A 55 22.59 -7.71 -15.21
C GLU A 55 21.26 -7.04 -14.90
N ASN A 56 21.05 -6.60 -13.66
CA ASN A 56 19.82 -5.94 -13.24
C ASN A 56 20.11 -4.92 -12.14
N THR A 57 19.73 -3.68 -12.37
CA THR A 57 19.84 -2.60 -11.37
C THR A 57 18.44 -2.15 -10.95
N ILE A 58 18.13 -2.30 -9.67
CA ILE A 58 16.88 -1.83 -9.07
C ILE A 58 17.11 -0.42 -8.55
N HIS A 59 16.36 0.53 -9.12
CA HIS A 59 16.34 1.91 -8.65
C HIS A 59 15.18 2.10 -7.67
N GLY A 60 15.40 2.94 -6.66
CA GLY A 60 14.44 3.13 -5.59
C GLY A 60 14.77 4.35 -4.73
N ALA A 61 13.90 4.60 -3.76
CA ALA A 61 14.10 5.58 -2.72
C ALA A 61 13.81 4.93 -1.37
N ILE A 62 14.60 5.27 -0.37
CA ILE A 62 14.53 4.68 0.97
C ILE A 62 14.83 5.76 2.00
N ALA A 63 14.07 5.76 3.08
CA ALA A 63 14.30 6.62 4.22
C ALA A 63 14.17 5.82 5.52
N TRP A 64 15.02 6.14 6.48
CA TRP A 64 14.88 5.75 7.88
C TRP A 64 14.44 6.97 8.67
N SER A 65 13.34 6.84 9.39
CA SER A 65 12.80 7.92 10.21
C SER A 65 12.53 7.48 11.65
N HIS A 66 12.53 8.45 12.54
CA HIS A 66 12.04 8.31 13.91
C HIS A 66 11.10 9.48 14.23
N GLY A 67 9.83 9.17 14.48
CA GLY A 67 8.80 10.20 14.56
C GLY A 67 8.70 10.97 13.24
N THR A 68 8.89 12.29 13.29
CA THR A 68 8.88 13.18 12.13
C THR A 68 10.27 13.48 11.57
N GLU A 69 11.33 12.95 12.19
CA GLU A 69 12.71 13.18 11.77
C GLU A 69 13.18 12.09 10.80
N ILE A 70 13.74 12.49 9.66
CA ILE A 70 14.45 11.58 8.75
C ILE A 70 15.90 11.50 9.21
N ILE A 71 16.30 10.31 9.69
CA ILE A 71 17.66 10.03 10.18
C ILE A 71 18.61 9.83 9.00
N HIS A 72 18.12 9.18 7.95
CA HIS A 72 18.88 8.93 6.72
C HIS A 72 17.94 8.70 5.55
N SER A 73 18.35 9.09 4.35
CA SER A 73 17.62 8.82 3.12
C SER A 73 18.56 8.64 1.94
N PHE A 74 18.12 7.87 0.96
CA PHE A 74 18.77 7.66 -0.32
C PHE A 74 17.71 7.65 -1.41
N GLY A 75 17.93 8.43 -2.47
CA GLY A 75 16.90 8.81 -3.44
C GLY A 75 15.98 9.95 -2.98
N GLY A 76 15.13 10.44 -3.90
CA GLY A 76 14.27 11.59 -3.70
C GLY A 76 12.87 11.28 -3.13
N ASN A 77 12.05 12.32 -2.98
CA ASN A 77 10.64 12.20 -2.58
C ASN A 77 9.77 11.80 -3.79
N VAL A 78 9.58 10.51 -3.98
CA VAL A 78 8.89 9.98 -5.16
C VAL A 78 7.40 9.76 -4.94
N LEU A 79 6.58 10.26 -5.88
CA LEU A 79 5.20 9.83 -5.97
C LEU A 79 5.10 8.36 -6.41
N VAL A 80 4.53 7.54 -5.53
CA VAL A 80 4.23 6.13 -5.80
C VAL A 80 2.82 5.78 -5.34
N TYR A 81 2.23 4.73 -5.92
CA TYR A 81 1.00 4.17 -5.36
C TYR A 81 1.27 3.56 -3.98
N GLY A 82 0.53 3.98 -2.96
CA GLY A 82 0.64 3.39 -1.62
C GLY A 82 0.29 1.90 -1.60
N ARG A 83 -0.62 1.44 -2.48
CA ARG A 83 -1.08 0.04 -2.55
C ARG A 83 -1.37 -0.51 -1.14
N SER A 84 -1.00 -1.75 -0.84
CA SER A 84 -1.17 -2.37 0.47
C SER A 84 -0.35 -1.74 1.60
N MET A 85 0.48 -0.72 1.35
CA MET A 85 1.09 0.06 2.44
C MET A 85 0.06 0.97 3.12
N MET A 86 -1.11 1.20 2.50
CA MET A 86 -2.17 2.02 3.07
C MET A 86 -2.98 1.31 4.17
N LYS A 87 -2.84 -0.03 4.31
CA LYS A 87 -3.66 -0.82 5.24
C LYS A 87 -3.60 -0.31 6.70
N PRO A 88 -2.45 0.02 7.29
CA PRO A 88 -2.42 0.54 8.65
C PRO A 88 -3.19 1.86 8.82
N LEU A 89 -3.15 2.73 7.80
CA LEU A 89 -3.92 3.99 7.78
C LEU A 89 -5.42 3.69 7.62
N MET A 90 -5.79 2.76 6.75
CA MET A 90 -7.19 2.32 6.59
C MET A 90 -7.73 1.66 7.86
N MET A 91 -6.95 0.78 8.50
CA MET A 91 -7.34 0.08 9.73
C MET A 91 -7.47 1.01 10.94
N LYS A 92 -6.87 2.20 10.89
CA LYS A 92 -7.05 3.22 11.94
C LYS A 92 -8.53 3.61 12.10
N VAL A 93 -9.30 3.64 11.02
CA VAL A 93 -10.76 3.89 11.03
C VAL A 93 -11.49 2.87 11.90
N PHE A 94 -11.03 1.62 11.88
CA PHE A 94 -11.69 0.49 12.50
C PHE A 94 -11.08 0.09 13.86
N LYS A 95 -9.96 0.72 14.25
CA LYS A 95 -9.14 0.34 15.40
C LYS A 95 -9.97 0.18 16.68
N ASP A 96 -10.79 1.17 17.03
CA ASP A 96 -11.53 1.14 18.29
C ASP A 96 -12.64 0.08 18.25
N ALA A 97 -13.38 -0.03 17.13
CA ALA A 97 -14.40 -1.07 16.94
C ALA A 97 -13.81 -2.49 17.02
N LEU A 98 -12.61 -2.71 16.45
CA LEU A 98 -11.90 -3.99 16.52
C LEU A 98 -11.32 -4.26 17.91
N THR A 99 -10.85 -3.23 18.62
CA THR A 99 -10.33 -3.37 19.99
C THR A 99 -11.46 -3.74 20.95
N GLU A 100 -12.62 -3.09 20.86
CA GLU A 100 -13.81 -3.40 21.67
C GLU A 100 -14.37 -4.79 21.43
N GLU A 101 -14.28 -5.29 20.18
CA GLU A 101 -14.68 -6.65 19.81
C GLU A 101 -13.74 -7.72 20.42
N GLY A 102 -12.57 -7.31 20.95
CA GLY A 102 -11.64 -8.19 21.64
C GLY A 102 -10.82 -9.08 20.70
N LEU A 103 -10.42 -8.55 19.53
CA LEU A 103 -9.56 -9.29 18.61
C LEU A 103 -8.24 -9.68 19.26
N SER A 104 -7.74 -10.88 18.94
CA SER A 104 -6.41 -11.32 19.35
C SER A 104 -5.30 -10.55 18.62
N SER A 105 -4.07 -10.66 19.12
CA SER A 105 -2.89 -10.10 18.44
C SER A 105 -2.72 -10.63 17.02
N GLU A 106 -2.99 -11.90 16.78
CA GLU A 106 -2.91 -12.54 15.46
C GLU A 106 -3.97 -11.96 14.51
N GLN A 107 -5.18 -11.71 15.01
CA GLN A 107 -6.28 -11.12 14.25
C GLN A 107 -6.01 -9.64 13.91
N LEU A 108 -5.41 -8.89 14.83
CA LEU A 108 -4.97 -7.52 14.58
C LEU A 108 -3.76 -7.47 13.63
N ALA A 109 -2.86 -8.45 13.71
CA ALA A 109 -1.72 -8.54 12.80
C ALA A 109 -2.18 -8.84 11.37
N ILE A 110 -3.06 -9.83 11.18
CA ILE A 110 -3.53 -10.22 9.85
C ILE A 110 -4.41 -9.15 9.19
N SER A 111 -5.08 -8.29 9.96
CA SER A 111 -5.87 -7.17 9.42
C SER A 111 -5.02 -6.09 8.76
N CYS A 112 -3.79 -5.86 9.26
CA CYS A 112 -2.86 -4.86 8.71
C CYS A 112 -1.86 -5.43 7.70
N SER A 113 -1.80 -6.76 7.53
CA SER A 113 -0.73 -7.44 6.79
C SER A 113 -1.05 -7.68 5.32
N SER A 114 0.01 -7.88 4.53
CA SER A 114 -0.07 -8.48 3.18
C SER A 114 0.50 -9.89 3.25
N HIS A 115 -0.38 -10.87 3.46
CA HIS A 115 0.04 -12.23 3.81
C HIS A 115 0.34 -13.10 2.58
N ASN A 116 1.11 -14.17 2.78
CA ASN A 116 1.49 -15.10 1.70
C ASN A 116 0.38 -16.09 1.30
N GLY A 117 -0.65 -16.23 2.13
CA GLY A 117 -1.75 -17.18 1.88
C GLY A 117 -1.40 -18.62 2.28
N ASP A 118 -0.42 -18.80 3.18
CA ASP A 118 -0.19 -20.06 3.89
C ASP A 118 -1.32 -20.38 4.87
N THR A 119 -1.24 -21.58 5.45
CA THR A 119 -2.32 -22.15 6.28
C THR A 119 -2.60 -21.28 7.49
N GLU A 120 -1.57 -20.80 8.16
CA GLU A 120 -1.64 -19.99 9.38
C GLU A 120 -2.26 -18.62 9.09
N HIS A 121 -1.84 -17.96 8.01
CA HIS A 121 -2.41 -16.68 7.60
C HIS A 121 -3.89 -16.83 7.18
N VAL A 122 -4.22 -17.88 6.42
CA VAL A 122 -5.60 -18.16 6.01
C VAL A 122 -6.48 -18.43 7.24
N ALA A 123 -6.00 -19.23 8.20
CA ALA A 123 -6.73 -19.52 9.43
C ALA A 123 -6.96 -18.25 10.25
N ALA A 124 -5.95 -17.40 10.40
CA ALA A 124 -6.08 -16.11 11.10
C ALA A 124 -7.11 -15.20 10.40
N ALA A 125 -7.05 -15.06 9.08
CA ALA A 125 -8.01 -14.26 8.32
C ALA A 125 -9.44 -14.80 8.42
N GLN A 126 -9.62 -16.13 8.32
CA GLN A 126 -10.93 -16.78 8.45
C GLN A 126 -11.54 -16.60 9.84
N SER A 127 -10.71 -16.59 10.89
CA SER A 127 -11.18 -16.44 12.27
C SER A 127 -11.86 -15.10 12.57
N LEU A 128 -11.67 -14.09 11.71
CA LEU A 128 -12.30 -12.77 11.85
C LEU A 128 -13.81 -12.82 11.56
N LEU A 129 -14.27 -13.74 10.72
CA LEU A 129 -15.65 -13.82 10.25
C LEU A 129 -16.27 -15.18 10.55
N THR A 130 -17.56 -15.20 10.84
CA THR A 130 -18.30 -16.48 10.91
C THR A 130 -18.41 -17.07 9.51
N GLU A 131 -18.56 -18.39 9.39
CA GLU A 131 -18.69 -19.04 8.07
C GLU A 131 -19.82 -18.47 7.20
N SER A 132 -20.94 -18.08 7.84
CA SER A 132 -22.06 -17.41 7.18
C SER A 132 -21.71 -16.04 6.59
N GLU A 133 -20.66 -15.38 7.08
CA GLU A 133 -20.20 -14.06 6.63
C GLU A 133 -19.13 -14.15 5.54
N TRP A 134 -18.52 -15.33 5.32
CA TRP A 134 -17.44 -15.51 4.35
C TRP A 134 -17.81 -15.11 2.93
N GLY A 135 -19.09 -15.29 2.56
CA GLY A 135 -19.63 -14.90 1.26
C GLY A 135 -19.68 -13.39 1.01
N LEU A 136 -19.56 -12.56 2.05
CA LEU A 136 -19.58 -11.10 1.94
C LEU A 136 -18.27 -10.52 1.40
N MET A 137 -17.17 -11.27 1.49
CA MET A 137 -15.87 -10.78 1.04
C MET A 137 -15.86 -10.48 -0.46
N GLN A 138 -15.39 -9.28 -0.78
CA GLN A 138 -15.15 -8.85 -2.15
C GLN A 138 -13.66 -8.86 -2.52
N CYS A 139 -12.80 -9.37 -1.64
CA CYS A 139 -11.37 -9.55 -1.92
C CYS A 139 -11.16 -10.40 -3.19
N PRO A 140 -10.29 -10.02 -4.14
CA PRO A 140 -10.09 -10.78 -5.37
C PRO A 140 -9.76 -12.27 -5.14
N LEU A 141 -10.04 -13.10 -6.15
CA LEU A 141 -9.63 -14.50 -6.11
C LEU A 141 -8.14 -14.61 -6.42
N ASP A 142 -7.42 -15.38 -5.61
CA ASP A 142 -5.99 -15.61 -5.84
C ASP A 142 -5.58 -17.04 -5.44
N VAL A 143 -4.36 -17.42 -5.78
CA VAL A 143 -3.64 -18.56 -5.20
C VAL A 143 -2.62 -18.03 -4.18
N PRO A 144 -2.08 -18.87 -3.27
CA PRO A 144 -1.06 -18.38 -2.34
C PRO A 144 0.14 -17.79 -3.09
N LEU A 145 0.64 -16.66 -2.60
CA LEU A 145 1.76 -15.92 -3.18
C LEU A 145 3.04 -16.76 -3.17
N ILE A 146 3.28 -17.44 -2.05
CA ILE A 146 4.38 -18.37 -1.88
C ILE A 146 3.79 -19.76 -1.64
N GLN A 147 4.13 -20.70 -2.52
CA GLN A 147 3.62 -22.07 -2.45
C GLN A 147 4.77 -23.02 -2.16
N PHE A 148 4.82 -23.52 -0.93
CA PHE A 148 5.71 -24.61 -0.56
C PHE A 148 4.98 -25.95 -0.75
N GLY A 149 5.61 -26.89 -1.45
CA GLY A 149 5.05 -28.22 -1.68
C GLY A 149 4.00 -28.25 -2.79
N ARG A 150 2.76 -28.69 -2.46
CA ARG A 150 1.73 -28.91 -3.48
C ARG A 150 1.17 -27.59 -3.99
N GLN A 151 1.36 -27.35 -5.28
CA GLN A 151 0.81 -26.16 -5.94
C GLN A 151 -0.73 -26.15 -5.85
N VAL A 152 -1.26 -25.07 -5.28
CA VAL A 152 -2.69 -24.76 -5.25
C VAL A 152 -3.05 -24.08 -6.56
N ARG A 153 -3.99 -24.70 -7.30
CA ARG A 153 -4.44 -24.19 -8.62
C ARG A 153 -5.85 -23.62 -8.62
N ARG A 154 -6.65 -23.90 -7.59
CA ARG A 154 -8.01 -23.35 -7.47
C ARG A 154 -7.96 -22.08 -6.65
N PRO A 155 -8.19 -20.91 -7.25
CA PRO A 155 -8.08 -19.65 -6.53
C PRO A 155 -9.24 -19.48 -5.54
N ARG A 156 -8.97 -18.81 -4.42
CA ARG A 156 -9.91 -18.50 -3.35
C ARG A 156 -9.62 -17.11 -2.80
N ARG A 157 -10.65 -16.42 -2.29
CA ARG A 157 -10.49 -15.08 -1.72
C ARG A 157 -9.53 -15.06 -0.53
N TRP A 158 -9.51 -16.13 0.25
CA TRP A 158 -8.64 -16.28 1.42
C TRP A 158 -7.14 -16.34 1.09
N PHE A 159 -6.77 -16.66 -0.15
CA PHE A 159 -5.35 -16.68 -0.53
C PHE A 159 -4.83 -15.31 -0.96
N HIS A 160 -5.73 -14.38 -1.29
CA HIS A 160 -5.33 -13.05 -1.69
C HIS A 160 -4.72 -12.30 -0.49
N THR A 161 -3.62 -11.60 -0.72
CA THR A 161 -2.80 -10.97 0.33
C THR A 161 -3.56 -9.96 1.21
N CYS A 162 -4.71 -9.45 0.75
CA CYS A 162 -5.57 -8.53 1.50
C CYS A 162 -6.75 -9.21 2.19
N SER A 163 -6.85 -10.54 2.21
CA SER A 163 -8.05 -11.20 2.73
C SER A 163 -8.29 -10.92 4.22
N GLY A 164 -7.23 -10.83 5.02
CA GLY A 164 -7.31 -10.43 6.43
C GLY A 164 -7.86 -9.02 6.64
N GLU A 165 -7.39 -8.05 5.85
CA GLU A 165 -7.91 -6.67 5.86
C GLU A 165 -9.41 -6.66 5.55
N HIS A 166 -9.82 -7.29 4.45
CA HIS A 166 -11.23 -7.32 4.04
C HIS A 166 -12.12 -7.98 5.11
N ALA A 167 -11.64 -9.04 5.75
CA ALA A 167 -12.36 -9.72 6.82
C ALA A 167 -12.50 -8.83 8.07
N ALA A 168 -11.44 -8.11 8.45
CA ALA A 168 -11.45 -7.18 9.56
C ALA A 168 -12.38 -5.98 9.30
N MET A 169 -12.34 -5.40 8.10
CA MET A 169 -13.27 -4.35 7.69
C MET A 169 -14.73 -4.81 7.83
N LEU A 170 -15.08 -5.98 7.30
CA LEU A 170 -16.44 -6.51 7.40
C LEU A 170 -16.90 -6.72 8.85
N LYS A 171 -16.00 -7.19 9.72
CA LYS A 171 -16.26 -7.35 11.15
C LYS A 171 -16.46 -6.00 11.85
N ALA A 172 -15.59 -5.03 11.57
CA ALA A 172 -15.68 -3.69 12.14
C ALA A 172 -16.95 -2.96 11.69
N LEU A 173 -17.29 -3.02 10.40
CA LEU A 173 -18.51 -2.41 9.86
C LEU A 173 -19.76 -2.96 10.53
N ARG A 174 -19.81 -4.28 10.78
CA ARG A 174 -20.89 -4.89 11.57
C ARG A 174 -20.96 -4.28 12.97
N ARG A 175 -19.83 -4.17 13.67
CA ARG A 175 -19.74 -3.62 15.02
C ARG A 175 -20.16 -2.15 15.08
N MET A 176 -19.82 -1.38 14.04
CA MET A 176 -20.18 0.03 13.89
C MET A 176 -21.62 0.25 13.38
N GLY A 177 -22.35 -0.81 13.03
CA GLY A 177 -23.69 -0.69 12.43
C GLY A 177 -23.71 -0.13 11.01
N ILE A 178 -22.57 -0.16 10.30
CA ILE A 178 -22.44 0.34 8.92
C ILE A 178 -22.80 -0.78 7.93
N ASN A 179 -23.51 -0.42 6.86
CA ASN A 179 -23.84 -1.36 5.79
C ASN A 179 -22.57 -1.96 5.17
N ARG A 180 -22.54 -3.30 5.08
CA ARG A 180 -21.42 -4.06 4.52
C ARG A 180 -21.53 -4.25 3.00
N ALA A 181 -22.71 -4.04 2.41
CA ALA A 181 -22.87 -4.12 0.97
C ALA A 181 -22.13 -2.95 0.28
N GLY A 182 -21.26 -3.28 -0.69
CA GLY A 182 -20.47 -2.28 -1.39
C GLY A 182 -19.38 -1.63 -0.53
N TYR A 183 -18.91 -2.29 0.53
CA TYR A 183 -17.87 -1.75 1.43
C TYR A 183 -16.54 -1.43 0.73
N THR A 184 -16.32 -1.92 -0.48
CA THR A 184 -15.13 -1.62 -1.29
C THR A 184 -15.28 -0.33 -2.11
N LEU A 185 -16.49 0.24 -2.18
CA LEU A 185 -16.77 1.43 -2.97
C LEU A 185 -16.48 2.70 -2.17
N PRO A 186 -16.01 3.79 -2.81
CA PRO A 186 -15.83 5.08 -2.14
C PRO A 186 -17.14 5.68 -1.60
N SER A 187 -18.29 5.24 -2.09
CA SER A 187 -19.60 5.61 -1.57
C SER A 187 -19.95 4.95 -0.23
N SER A 188 -19.10 4.05 0.28
CA SER A 188 -19.31 3.41 1.57
C SER A 188 -19.13 4.43 2.71
N PRO A 189 -19.99 4.42 3.76
CA PRO A 189 -19.92 5.41 4.83
C PRO A 189 -18.59 5.50 5.59
N TRP A 190 -17.75 4.46 5.53
CA TRP A 190 -16.44 4.47 6.18
C TRP A 190 -15.37 5.23 5.38
N PHE A 191 -15.55 5.40 4.06
CA PHE A 191 -14.51 5.99 3.21
C PHE A 191 -14.22 7.47 3.57
N PRO A 192 -15.22 8.33 3.88
CA PRO A 192 -14.94 9.66 4.42
C PRO A 192 -14.14 9.64 5.73
N MET A 193 -14.39 8.67 6.61
CA MET A 193 -13.63 8.51 7.86
C MET A 193 -12.16 8.18 7.60
N PHE A 194 -11.88 7.45 6.51
CA PHE A 194 -10.51 7.20 6.07
C PHE A 194 -9.83 8.49 5.58
N LEU A 195 -10.53 9.37 4.87
CA LEU A 195 -10.00 10.69 4.51
C LEU A 195 -9.69 11.53 5.75
N ASP A 196 -10.53 11.46 6.79
CA ASP A 196 -10.27 12.14 8.06
C ASP A 196 -9.01 11.62 8.76
N VAL A 197 -8.75 10.30 8.72
CA VAL A 197 -7.49 9.73 9.20
C VAL A 197 -6.30 10.28 8.42
N LEU A 198 -6.39 10.40 7.09
CA LEU A 198 -5.31 10.95 6.29
C LEU A 198 -5.04 12.42 6.63
N ARG A 199 -6.09 13.23 6.77
CA ARG A 199 -5.99 14.65 7.18
C ARG A 199 -5.29 14.80 8.52
N ASP A 200 -5.67 13.99 9.50
CA ASP A 200 -5.03 13.95 10.83
C ASP A 200 -3.55 13.58 10.74
N MET A 201 -3.22 12.50 10.02
CA MET A 201 -1.84 12.02 9.86
C MET A 201 -0.94 13.01 9.10
N MET A 202 -1.51 13.78 8.18
CA MET A 202 -0.79 14.83 7.45
C MET A 202 -0.74 16.17 8.22
N GLY A 203 -1.49 16.31 9.31
CA GLY A 203 -1.68 17.59 9.99
C GLY A 203 -2.32 18.66 9.09
N ASN A 204 -3.13 18.24 8.12
CA ASN A 204 -3.75 19.12 7.12
C ASN A 204 -5.26 18.88 7.06
N PRO A 205 -6.07 19.61 7.86
CA PRO A 205 -7.52 19.41 7.95
C PRO A 205 -8.26 19.79 6.67
N ASP A 206 -7.69 20.68 5.85
CA ASP A 206 -8.30 21.17 4.62
C ASP A 206 -7.86 20.38 3.38
N TRP A 207 -7.06 19.30 3.57
CA TRP A 207 -6.64 18.47 2.46
C TRP A 207 -7.83 17.72 1.86
N GLU A 208 -7.94 17.77 0.53
CA GLU A 208 -8.92 17.02 -0.25
C GLU A 208 -8.20 16.13 -1.27
N PRO A 209 -8.67 14.89 -1.49
CA PRO A 209 -8.13 14.06 -2.55
C PRO A 209 -8.42 14.72 -3.89
N GLN A 210 -7.41 14.84 -4.75
CA GLN A 210 -7.59 15.33 -6.11
C GLN A 210 -8.53 14.42 -6.93
N ARG A 211 -8.62 13.14 -6.54
CA ARG A 211 -9.47 12.13 -7.17
C ARG A 211 -9.90 11.05 -6.18
N VAL A 212 -11.15 10.59 -6.33
CA VAL A 212 -11.76 9.45 -5.62
C VAL A 212 -12.27 8.43 -6.63
#